data_AF-A0A258MUX6-F1
#
_entry.id   AF-A0A258MUX6-F1
#
_cell.length_a   1.000
_cell.length_b   1.000
_cell.length_c   1.000
_cell.angle_alpha   90.00
_cell.angle_beta   90.00
_cell.angle_gamma   90.00
#
_symmetry.space_group_name_H-M   'P 1'
#
loop_
_entity.id
_entity.type
_entity.pdbx_description
1 polymer ?
#
loop_
_entity_poly.entity_id
_entity_poly.type
_entity_poly.pdbx_seq_one_letter_code
_entity_poly.pdbx_strand_id
1 'polypeptide(L)' 'MAARTWTLEQRQRQAEAIRRWSPWEQSTGPKSKPGKALVSRNSWKGGEWRKLREMVKAFNQAMRDQRDMLE' A
#
# COMPACT_ATOMS: atom_id res chain seq x y z
N MET A 1 -9.44 13.29 -16.48
CA MET A 1 -10.33 12.32 -17.16
C MET A 1 -11.09 11.55 -16.08
N ALA A 2 -12.40 11.44 -16.17
CA ALA A 2 -13.18 10.63 -15.23
C ALA A 2 -12.80 9.15 -15.38
N ALA A 3 -12.59 8.45 -14.26
CA ALA A 3 -12.34 7.02 -14.28
C ALA A 3 -13.57 6.29 -14.86
N ARG A 4 -13.36 5.36 -15.79
CA ARG A 4 -14.43 4.51 -16.32
C ARG A 4 -15.09 3.76 -15.16
N THR A 5 -16.38 3.98 -14.95
CA THR A 5 -17.16 3.21 -13.97
C THR A 5 -17.63 1.92 -14.62
N TRP A 6 -17.07 0.79 -14.19
CA TRP A 6 -17.41 -0.53 -14.72
C TRP A 6 -18.71 -1.05 -14.10
N THR A 7 -19.66 -1.49 -14.92
CA THR A 7 -20.80 -2.27 -14.44
C THR A 7 -20.36 -3.67 -14.02
N LEU A 8 -21.20 -4.37 -13.24
CA LEU A 8 -20.90 -5.72 -12.77
C LEU A 8 -20.72 -6.71 -13.94
N GLU A 9 -21.63 -6.65 -14.91
CA GLU A 9 -21.59 -7.49 -16.12
C GLU A 9 -20.30 -7.24 -16.93
N GLN A 10 -19.90 -5.98 -17.10
CA GLN A 10 -18.65 -5.64 -17.79
C GLN A 10 -17.44 -6.21 -17.06
N ARG A 11 -17.40 -6.13 -15.72
CA ARG A 11 -16.33 -6.74 -14.91
C ARG A 11 -16.27 -8.25 -15.09
N GLN A 12 -17.42 -8.92 -15.11
CA GLN A 12 -17.51 -10.37 -15.32
C GLN A 12 -17.00 -10.78 -16.70
N ARG A 13 -17.47 -10.12 -17.76
CA ARG A 13 -17.02 -10.36 -19.14
C ARG A 13 -15.51 -10.16 -19.30
N GLN A 14 -14.96 -9.13 -18.66
CA GLN A 14 -13.52 -8.88 -18.68
C GLN A 14 -12.75 -9.95 -17.88
N ALA A 15 -13.28 -10.39 -16.74
CA ALA A 15 -12.66 -11.46 -15.95
C ALA A 15 -12.62 -12.78 -16.74
N GLU A 16 -13.67 -13.12 -17.47
CA GLU A 16 -13.71 -14.28 -18.37
C GLU A 16 -12.69 -14.17 -19.51
N ALA A 17 -12.60 -13.01 -20.16
CA ALA A 17 -11.60 -12.78 -21.22
C ALA A 17 -10.17 -12.88 -20.68
N ILE A 18 -9.89 -12.29 -19.52
CA ILE A 18 -8.58 -12.36 -18.85
C ILE A 18 -8.23 -13.81 -18.47
N ARG A 19 -9.21 -14.60 -17.98
CA ARG A 19 -9.03 -16.04 -17.72
C ARG A 19 -8.77 -16.85 -18.98
N ARG A 20 -9.35 -16.46 -20.12
CA ARG A 20 -9.12 -17.14 -21.40
C ARG A 20 -7.70 -16.95 -21.91
N TRP A 21 -7.13 -15.76 -21.75
CA TRP A 21 -5.80 -15.44 -22.28
C TRP A 21 -4.68 -15.61 -21.26
N SER A 22 -5.01 -15.80 -19.98
CA SER A 22 -4.08 -16.09 -18.88
C SER A 22 -2.76 -15.32 -18.94
N PRO A 23 -2.76 -13.97 -19.04
CA PRO A 23 -1.54 -13.19 -19.28
C PRO A 23 -0.47 -13.37 -18.20
N TRP A 24 -0.84 -13.83 -17.00
CA TRP A 24 0.09 -14.18 -15.94
C TRP A 24 1.00 -15.36 -16.27
N GLU A 25 0.61 -16.28 -17.17
CA GLU A 25 1.45 -17.41 -17.58
C GLU A 25 2.70 -16.94 -18.32
N GLN A 26 2.61 -15.81 -19.02
CA GLN A 26 3.74 -15.15 -19.68
C GLN A 26 4.45 -14.14 -18.77
N SER A 27 3.96 -13.92 -17.55
CA SER A 27 4.55 -12.97 -16.62
C SER A 27 5.85 -13.54 -16.04
N THR A 28 6.96 -13.14 -16.64
CA THR A 28 8.28 -13.38 -16.08
C THR A 28 8.61 -12.25 -15.10
N GLY A 29 8.08 -12.36 -13.88
CA GLY A 29 8.50 -11.49 -12.78
C GLY A 29 10.04 -11.43 -12.68
N PRO A 30 10.61 -10.45 -11.96
CA PRO A 30 12.05 -10.22 -12.00
C PRO A 30 12.85 -11.47 -11.58
N LYS A 31 13.59 -12.02 -12.55
CA LYS A 31 14.43 -13.22 -12.37
C LYS A 31 15.83 -12.88 -11.84
N SER A 32 16.29 -11.65 -12.02
CA SER A 32 17.61 -11.19 -11.60
C SER A 32 17.61 -10.65 -10.17
N LYS A 33 18.76 -10.74 -9.49
CA LYS A 33 18.96 -10.13 -8.15
C LYS A 33 18.64 -8.62 -8.14
N PRO A 34 19.11 -7.81 -9.12
CA PRO A 34 18.76 -6.39 -9.18
C PRO A 34 17.25 -6.16 -9.36
N GLY A 35 16.60 -6.94 -10.22
CA GLY A 35 15.16 -6.81 -10.45
C GLY A 35 14.35 -7.13 -9.19
N LYS A 36 14.74 -8.18 -8.44
CA LYS A 36 14.11 -8.53 -7.17
C LYS A 36 14.29 -7.44 -6.12
N ALA A 37 15.48 -6.85 -6.03
CA ALA A 37 15.74 -5.74 -5.12
C ALA A 37 14.83 -4.54 -5.43
N LEU A 38 14.66 -4.21 -6.72
CA LEU A 38 13.81 -3.09 -7.15
C LEU A 38 12.33 -3.27 -6.78
N VAL A 39 11.78 -4.47 -6.98
CA VAL A 39 10.35 -4.74 -6.68
C VAL A 39 10.06 -5.12 -5.23
N SER A 40 11.09 -5.36 -4.41
CA SER A 40 10.95 -5.86 -3.04
C SER A 40 10.05 -4.99 -2.16
N ARG A 41 9.98 -3.69 -2.44
CA ARG A 41 9.16 -2.72 -1.69
C ARG A 41 7.73 -2.57 -2.22
N ASN A 42 7.36 -3.20 -3.33
CA ASN A 42 6.00 -3.06 -3.90
C ASN A 42 4.91 -3.68 -3.00
N SER A 43 5.28 -4.67 -2.19
CA SER A 43 4.39 -5.28 -1.18
C SER A 43 4.18 -4.36 0.02
N TRP A 44 5.13 -3.48 0.32
CA TRP A 44 5.06 -2.55 1.44
C TRP A 44 3.98 -1.49 1.20
N LYS A 45 2.90 -1.54 1.98
CA LYS A 45 1.79 -0.58 1.89
C LYS A 45 1.96 0.65 2.79
N GLY A 46 3.12 0.79 3.44
CA GLY A 46 3.34 1.81 4.46
C GLY A 46 2.54 1.53 5.74
N GLY A 47 2.27 2.57 6.52
CA GLY A 47 1.42 2.50 7.71
C GLY A 47 2.17 2.73 9.03
N GLU A 48 3.50 2.62 9.04
CA GLU A 48 4.33 2.96 10.22
C GLU A 48 4.15 4.40 10.68
N TRP A 49 3.85 5.32 9.76
CA TRP A 49 3.55 6.72 10.08
C TRP A 49 2.39 6.87 11.09
N ARG A 50 1.45 5.91 11.14
CA ARG A 50 0.37 5.92 12.13
C ARG A 50 0.91 5.66 13.54
N LYS A 51 1.81 4.68 13.68
CA LYS A 51 2.48 4.39 14.96
C LYS A 51 3.34 5.57 15.40
N LEU A 52 4.11 6.16 14.47
CA LEU A 52 4.90 7.36 14.74
C LEU A 52 4.03 8.54 15.16
N ARG A 53 2.87 8.74 14.53
CA ARG A 53 1.93 9.79 14.91
C ARG A 53 1.41 9.61 16.34
N GLU A 54 1.03 8.39 16.73
CA GLU A 54 0.56 8.12 18.09
C GLU A 54 1.69 8.28 19.11
N MET A 55 2.92 7.86 18.78
CA MET A 55 4.09 8.11 19.63
C MET A 55 4.35 9.61 19.84
N VAL A 56 4.30 10.41 18.76
CA VAL A 56 4.50 11.86 18.83
C VAL A 56 3.41 12.53 19.68
N LYS A 57 2.14 12.09 19.58
CA LYS A 57 1.07 12.60 20.45
C LYS A 57 1.36 12.30 21.92
N ALA A 58 1.69 11.05 22.24
CA ALA A 58 1.98 10.64 23.61
C ALA A 58 3.17 11.41 24.18
N PHE A 59 4.23 11.59 23.38
CA PHE A 59 5.40 12.37 23.76
C PHE A 59 5.04 13.84 24.04
N ASN A 60 4.29 14.49 23.14
CA ASN A 60 3.87 15.87 23.32
C ASN A 60 2.99 16.06 24.56
N GLN A 61 2.15 15.07 24.89
CA GLN A 61 1.35 15.11 26.11
C GLN A 61 2.25 15.04 27.35
N ALA A 62 3.17 14.08 27.41
CA ALA A 62 4.11 13.94 28.52
C ALA A 62 4.96 15.21 28.75
N MET A 63 5.39 15.87 27.67
CA MET A 63 6.14 17.14 27.76
C MET A 63 5.30 18.30 28.30
N ARG A 64 4.00 18.34 27.99
CA ARG A 64 3.07 19.34 28.55
C ARG A 64 2.85 19.08 30.04
N ASP A 65 2.57 17.84 30.40
CA ASP A 65 2.35 17.44 31.80
C ASP A 65 3.59 17.74 32.65
N GLN A 66 4.79 17.47 32.13
CA GLN A 66 6.05 17.81 32.79
C GLN A 66 6.18 19.32 33.01
N ARG A 67 5.83 20.13 32.01
CA ARG A 67 5.89 21.59 32.13
C ARG A 67 4.94 22.09 33.20
N ASP A 68 3.69 21.62 33.18
CA ASP A 68 2.67 22.01 34.15
C ASP A 68 3.04 21.60 35.59
N MET A 69 3.81 20.53 35.78
CA MET A 69 4.34 20.12 37.09
C MET A 69 5.51 20.97 37.60
N LEU A 70 6.21 21.69 36.71
CA LEU A 70 7.37 22.51 37.03
C LEU A 70 7.05 24.00 37.15
N GLU A 71 5.83 24.41 36.76
CA GLU A 71 5.26 25.75 36.99
C GLU A 71 4.54 25.82 38.35
#